data_AF-A0A5S4T1W4-F1
#
_entry.id   AF-A0A5S4T1W4-F1
#
_cell.length_a   1.000
_cell.length_b   1.000
_cell.length_c   1.000
_cell.angle_alpha   90.00
_cell.angle_beta   90.00
_cell.angle_gamma   90.00
#
_symmetry.space_group_name_H-M   'P 1'
#
loop_
_entity.id
_entity.type
_entity.pdbx_description
1 polymer ?
#
loop_
_entity_poly.entity_id
_entity_poly.type
_entity_poly.pdbx_seq_one_letter_code
_entity_poly.pdbx_strand_id
1 'polypeptide(L)'
;MAVVLLLSGPAPQAAEPERQTGVARQADSPAEQDSPFFKQRRAVVEAAQGKRWDDAVAQARKLLDMTLPRGNPYEQLDASGLLYALLYQQGQYAQAVLQTDRMMALAAAEGYDPVSGQMQALIQRGLTAAMMAGDQGALTRYLQALKQESKAFGPLWQWNTADQQLHYQAAQLSVPLVQGRWVLVQLEPTKDRKDVASLEYVYLKPDGRRLRVRMRLGYDDGLKDMDAAARQKSLQQERGIFASEQTPEPGLRLPALPFGDAVQSQQASREKREEGRPDILHLDWGLVRGNWKLSLHAEQMDSERDSALQQLPQLWQAMQWPKAPELPPELPRQEREVSHAWRVDDDWPRAGQLARAALADAQFPAELARLSTVAGISAFKAGQQAEAGRYLDQALKAWPYVSLFRLESELVDLAQQYGAELAARQGRDADAARLMRQYLRNAGGLQNIWVQASDPQVADLENRHTGMVLPMRAAGFHLQEPKDSQRVMYRDLMTGQQLGLTTELKIPESDEAQEKLLRAALEKQFRLKAGSLKKRSFTAPTRSRDRRPEGRQWTFEVSPQESRSGATPIKHVVFWIVDQGASRAILRASVGSPREQTRAEQLAQALSW
;
A
#
# COMPACT_ATOMS: atom_id res chain seq x y z
N MET A 1 16.22 26.39 -27.46
CA MET A 1 14.95 25.96 -26.84
C MET A 1 14.58 24.47 -27.06
N ALA A 2 15.20 23.75 -28.01
CA ALA A 2 14.96 22.31 -28.25
C ALA A 2 15.48 21.33 -27.17
N VAL A 3 16.18 21.80 -26.13
CA VAL A 3 16.73 20.95 -25.05
C VAL A 3 15.71 20.74 -23.91
N VAL A 4 14.73 21.64 -23.74
CA VAL A 4 13.71 21.54 -22.67
C VAL A 4 12.71 20.40 -22.93
N LEU A 5 12.56 19.97 -24.19
CA LEU A 5 11.62 18.89 -24.58
C LEU A 5 12.25 17.48 -24.62
N LEU A 6 13.57 17.36 -24.44
CA LEU A 6 14.25 16.07 -24.21
C LEU A 6 14.38 15.74 -22.70
N LEU A 7 13.99 16.68 -21.84
CA LEU A 7 14.10 16.60 -20.37
C LEU A 7 12.80 16.18 -19.66
N SER A 8 11.69 16.00 -20.38
CA SER A 8 10.46 15.45 -19.82
C SER A 8 10.49 13.91 -19.78
N GLY A 9 11.27 13.37 -18.84
CA GLY A 9 10.88 12.13 -18.16
C GLY A 9 9.68 12.43 -17.25
N PRO A 10 8.85 11.42 -16.90
CA PRO A 10 7.56 11.66 -16.27
C PRO A 10 7.74 12.34 -14.91
N ALA A 11 6.98 13.40 -14.66
CA ALA A 11 6.53 13.64 -13.30
C ALA A 11 5.67 12.43 -12.90
N PRO A 12 5.93 11.77 -11.76
CA PRO A 12 4.99 10.78 -11.25
C PRO A 12 3.66 11.50 -11.02
N GLN A 13 2.59 11.03 -11.66
CA GLN A 13 1.24 11.42 -11.30
C GLN A 13 1.00 10.94 -9.86
N ALA A 14 1.22 11.81 -8.89
CA ALA A 14 0.61 11.69 -7.59
C ALA A 14 -0.90 11.72 -7.81
N ALA A 15 -1.61 10.74 -7.22
CA ALA A 15 -3.06 10.69 -7.23
C ALA A 15 -3.64 12.04 -6.81
N GLU A 16 -4.51 12.62 -7.64
CA GLU A 16 -5.31 13.79 -7.29
C GLU A 16 -6.24 13.45 -6.11
N PRO A 17 -6.24 14.23 -5.02
CA PRO A 17 -7.45 14.43 -4.23
C PRO A 17 -8.28 15.54 -4.88
N GLU A 18 -9.59 15.35 -4.82
CA GLU A 18 -10.62 16.21 -5.39
C GLU A 18 -10.46 17.70 -5.09
N ARG A 19 -10.64 18.49 -6.16
CA ARG A 19 -10.96 19.92 -6.26
C ARG A 19 -11.27 20.66 -4.94
N GLN A 20 -10.39 21.59 -4.60
CA GLN A 20 -10.82 22.91 -4.12
C GLN A 20 -10.38 23.95 -5.14
N THR A 21 -11.37 24.58 -5.76
CA THR A 21 -11.24 25.73 -6.65
C THR A 21 -10.61 26.90 -5.91
N GLY A 22 -9.37 27.23 -6.26
CA GLY A 22 -8.68 28.43 -5.84
C GLY A 22 -7.48 28.65 -6.73
N VAL A 23 -7.61 29.54 -7.72
CA VAL A 23 -6.51 29.97 -8.59
C VAL A 23 -5.48 30.69 -7.72
N ALA A 24 -4.49 29.96 -7.22
CA ALA A 24 -3.27 30.52 -6.67
C ALA A 24 -2.16 30.33 -7.71
N ARG A 25 -1.87 31.40 -8.47
CA ARG A 25 -0.55 31.56 -9.10
C ARG A 25 0.47 31.49 -7.97
N GLN A 26 1.16 30.36 -7.82
CA GLN A 26 2.29 30.26 -6.91
C GLN A 26 3.34 31.25 -7.37
N ALA A 27 3.58 32.27 -6.54
CA ALA A 27 4.67 33.19 -6.69
C ALA A 27 5.96 32.44 -6.34
N ASP A 28 6.79 32.16 -7.36
CA ASP A 28 8.18 31.77 -7.18
C ASP A 28 8.90 32.82 -6.33
N SER A 29 9.40 32.43 -5.16
CA SER A 29 10.15 33.33 -4.30
C SER A 29 11.58 33.50 -4.86
N PRO A 30 12.10 34.74 -5.05
CA PRO A 30 13.43 34.99 -5.62
C PRO A 30 14.60 34.30 -4.90
N ALA A 31 14.44 33.98 -3.61
CA ALA A 31 15.47 33.36 -2.78
C ALA A 31 15.79 31.90 -3.16
N GLU A 32 14.83 31.15 -3.73
CA GLU A 32 15.08 29.76 -4.15
C GLU A 32 15.90 29.70 -5.45
N GLN A 33 15.77 30.70 -6.34
CA GLN A 33 16.48 30.75 -7.61
C GLN A 33 18.00 30.99 -7.49
N ASP A 34 18.46 31.42 -6.31
CA ASP A 34 19.86 31.77 -6.04
C ASP A 34 20.66 30.68 -5.31
N SER A 35 20.05 29.53 -5.03
CA SER A 35 20.73 28.41 -4.38
C SER A 35 21.88 27.85 -5.24
N PRO A 36 22.95 27.30 -4.62
CA PRO A 36 24.04 26.67 -5.35
C PRO A 36 23.57 25.57 -6.32
N PHE A 37 22.54 24.83 -5.94
CA PHE A 37 21.94 23.79 -6.79
C PHE A 37 21.34 24.39 -8.06
N PHE A 38 20.46 25.39 -7.94
CA PHE A 38 19.81 25.99 -9.12
C PHE A 38 20.79 26.75 -10.02
N LYS A 39 21.85 27.35 -9.46
CA LYS A 39 22.94 27.95 -10.23
C LYS A 39 23.69 26.91 -11.05
N GLN A 40 24.08 25.80 -10.42
CA GLN A 40 24.77 24.70 -11.11
C GLN A 40 23.85 24.04 -12.15
N ARG A 41 22.56 23.85 -11.85
CA ARG A 41 21.56 23.36 -12.81
C ARG A 41 21.42 24.27 -14.03
N ARG A 42 21.43 25.59 -13.82
CA ARG A 42 21.37 26.57 -14.92
C ARG A 42 22.60 26.46 -15.83
N ALA A 43 23.80 26.30 -15.25
CA ALA A 43 25.02 26.08 -16.01
C ALA A 43 24.96 24.82 -16.90
N VAL A 44 24.36 23.72 -16.41
CA VAL A 44 24.10 22.52 -17.22
C VAL A 44 23.22 22.85 -18.42
N VAL A 45 22.09 23.53 -18.18
CA VAL A 45 21.13 23.88 -19.23
C VAL A 45 21.73 24.86 -20.24
N GLU A 46 22.48 25.86 -19.80
CA GLU A 46 23.18 26.83 -20.67
C GLU A 46 24.24 26.15 -21.54
N ALA A 47 25.04 25.25 -20.98
CA ALA A 47 26.01 24.46 -21.74
C ALA A 47 25.32 23.58 -22.80
N ALA A 48 24.22 22.90 -22.43
CA ALA A 48 23.45 22.07 -23.35
C ALA A 48 22.78 22.90 -24.46
N GLN A 49 22.22 24.07 -24.13
CA GLN A 49 21.63 24.98 -25.11
C GLN A 49 22.68 25.55 -26.08
N GLY A 50 23.87 25.83 -25.57
CA GLY A 50 25.04 26.22 -26.37
C GLY A 50 25.68 25.06 -27.14
N LYS A 51 25.11 23.84 -27.10
CA LYS A 51 25.65 22.62 -27.72
C LYS A 51 27.07 22.26 -27.26
N ARG A 52 27.48 22.74 -26.07
CA ARG A 52 28.76 22.42 -25.42
C ARG A 52 28.57 21.15 -24.60
N TRP A 53 28.42 20.02 -25.29
CA TRP A 53 27.93 18.77 -24.68
C TRP A 53 28.86 18.19 -23.62
N ASP A 54 30.16 18.20 -23.84
CA ASP A 54 31.13 17.71 -22.85
C ASP A 54 31.10 18.56 -21.57
N ASP A 55 30.98 19.89 -21.72
CA ASP A 55 30.81 20.80 -20.57
C ASP A 55 29.46 20.53 -19.87
N ALA A 56 28.37 20.38 -20.61
CA ALA A 56 27.07 20.06 -20.03
C ALA A 56 27.10 18.77 -19.19
N VAL A 57 27.75 17.71 -19.71
CA VAL A 57 27.93 16.44 -18.98
C VAL A 57 28.82 16.64 -17.74
N ALA A 58 29.92 17.40 -17.85
CA ALA A 58 30.79 17.70 -16.71
C ALA A 58 30.06 18.50 -15.62
N GLN A 59 29.30 19.54 -16.00
CA GLN A 59 28.48 20.32 -15.08
C GLN A 59 27.38 19.47 -14.45
N ALA A 60 26.80 18.51 -15.17
CA ALA A 60 25.75 17.64 -14.67
C ALA A 60 26.29 16.60 -13.68
N ARG A 61 27.49 16.07 -13.91
CA ARG A 61 28.20 15.23 -12.93
C ARG A 61 28.47 16.00 -11.64
N LYS A 62 28.96 17.23 -11.76
CA LYS A 62 29.18 18.12 -10.61
C LYS A 62 27.89 18.41 -9.85
N LEU A 63 26.79 18.68 -10.57
CA LEU A 63 25.46 18.86 -9.97
C LEU A 63 25.03 17.63 -9.16
N LEU A 64 25.20 16.43 -9.72
CA LEU A 64 24.86 15.19 -9.03
C LEU A 64 25.74 14.99 -7.79
N ASP A 65 27.05 15.21 -7.90
CA ASP A 65 27.97 15.05 -6.76
C ASP A 65 27.67 16.03 -5.62
N MET A 66 27.15 17.23 -5.90
CA MET A 66 26.67 18.18 -4.88
C MET A 66 25.49 17.64 -4.05
N THR A 67 24.73 16.69 -4.59
CA THR A 67 23.56 16.09 -3.91
C THR A 67 23.90 14.85 -3.08
N LEU A 68 25.12 14.31 -3.17
CA LEU A 68 25.57 13.12 -2.44
C LEU A 68 26.43 13.53 -1.21
N PRO A 69 26.34 12.91 -0.02
CA PRO A 69 25.55 11.74 0.41
C PRO A 69 24.31 12.06 1.28
N ARG A 70 23.94 13.33 1.47
CA ARG A 70 22.80 13.78 2.31
C ARG A 70 21.99 14.94 1.69
N GLY A 71 21.96 15.04 0.37
CA GLY A 71 21.18 16.08 -0.33
C GLY A 71 19.68 15.81 -0.30
N ASN A 72 18.90 16.81 -0.71
CA ASN A 72 17.47 16.67 -0.88
C ASN A 72 17.18 15.59 -1.94
N PRO A 73 16.35 14.56 -1.65
CA PRO A 73 16.12 13.44 -2.57
C PRO A 73 15.43 13.88 -3.88
N TYR A 74 14.72 15.01 -3.89
CA TYR A 74 14.17 15.63 -5.11
C TYR A 74 15.27 16.24 -5.99
N GLU A 75 16.21 16.97 -5.39
CA GLU A 75 17.36 17.57 -6.10
C GLU A 75 18.25 16.47 -6.70
N GLN A 76 18.47 15.39 -5.96
CA GLN A 76 19.21 14.23 -6.42
C GLN A 76 18.54 13.55 -7.61
N LEU A 77 17.20 13.40 -7.59
CA LEU A 77 16.44 12.84 -8.69
C LEU A 77 16.49 13.72 -9.95
N ASP A 78 16.40 15.05 -9.80
CA ASP A 78 16.53 16.03 -10.90
C ASP A 78 17.94 16.00 -11.49
N ALA A 79 18.98 16.10 -10.66
CA ALA A 79 20.38 16.05 -11.11
C ALA A 79 20.71 14.74 -11.84
N SER A 80 20.26 13.60 -11.29
CA SER A 80 20.36 12.29 -11.92
C SER A 80 19.62 12.24 -13.27
N GLY A 81 18.41 12.81 -13.34
CA GLY A 81 17.62 12.88 -14.57
C GLY A 81 18.28 13.71 -15.66
N LEU A 82 18.85 14.86 -15.31
CA LEU A 82 19.59 15.72 -16.23
C LEU A 82 20.83 15.02 -16.80
N LEU A 83 21.64 14.41 -15.94
CA LEU A 83 22.82 13.67 -16.38
C LEU A 83 22.42 12.50 -17.29
N TYR A 84 21.43 11.71 -16.91
CA TYR A 84 20.91 10.62 -17.75
C TYR A 84 20.49 11.11 -19.14
N ALA A 85 19.70 12.20 -19.20
CA ALA A 85 19.21 12.73 -20.47
C ALA A 85 20.34 13.21 -21.38
N LEU A 86 21.37 13.86 -20.84
CA LEU A 86 22.55 14.29 -21.59
C LEU A 86 23.35 13.10 -22.14
N LEU A 87 23.64 12.10 -21.28
CA LEU A 87 24.34 10.88 -21.70
C LEU A 87 23.57 10.16 -22.81
N TYR A 88 22.25 10.02 -22.63
CA TYR A 88 21.38 9.39 -23.62
C TYR A 88 21.35 10.15 -24.95
N GLN A 89 21.26 11.48 -24.92
CA GLN A 89 21.27 12.32 -26.13
C GLN A 89 22.59 12.24 -26.90
N GLN A 90 23.71 12.05 -26.20
CA GLN A 90 25.04 11.87 -26.81
C GLN A 90 25.32 10.43 -27.26
N GLY A 91 24.33 9.51 -27.17
CA GLY A 91 24.53 8.10 -27.50
C GLY A 91 25.45 7.35 -26.51
N GLN A 92 25.76 7.95 -25.35
CA GLN A 92 26.60 7.36 -24.30
C GLN A 92 25.78 6.40 -23.42
N TYR A 93 25.07 5.45 -24.05
CA TYR A 93 24.11 4.57 -23.39
C TYR A 93 24.74 3.70 -22.29
N ALA A 94 25.94 3.18 -22.51
CA ALA A 94 26.67 2.42 -21.49
C ALA A 94 26.97 3.25 -20.23
N GLN A 95 27.26 4.55 -20.38
CA GLN A 95 27.45 5.44 -19.23
C GLN A 95 26.12 5.74 -18.52
N ALA A 96 25.02 5.86 -19.26
CA ALA A 96 23.69 6.03 -18.69
C ALA A 96 23.24 4.80 -17.86
N VAL A 97 23.60 3.58 -18.30
CA VAL A 97 23.43 2.35 -17.52
C VAL A 97 24.21 2.42 -16.21
N LEU A 98 25.52 2.69 -16.26
CA LEU A 98 26.37 2.78 -15.06
C LEU A 98 25.86 3.85 -14.07
N GLN A 99 25.42 5.00 -14.59
CA GLN A 99 24.84 6.06 -13.79
C GLN A 99 23.54 5.61 -13.10
N THR A 100 22.67 4.90 -13.83
CA THR A 100 21.41 4.37 -13.27
C THR A 100 21.68 3.33 -12.19
N ASP A 101 22.64 2.42 -12.41
CA ASP A 101 23.05 1.40 -11.44
C ASP A 101 23.54 2.03 -10.13
N ARG A 102 24.36 3.09 -10.22
CA ARG A 102 24.82 3.85 -9.04
C ARG A 102 23.65 4.45 -8.26
N MET A 103 22.66 5.01 -8.96
CA MET A 103 21.51 5.66 -8.33
C MET A 103 20.54 4.67 -7.70
N MET A 104 20.34 3.49 -8.30
CA MET A 104 19.55 2.43 -7.69
C MET A 104 20.21 1.89 -6.43
N ALA A 105 21.54 1.70 -6.44
CA ALA A 105 22.29 1.28 -5.26
C ALA A 105 22.17 2.29 -4.10
N LEU A 106 22.22 3.59 -4.41
CA LEU A 106 22.01 4.65 -3.41
C LEU A 106 20.58 4.63 -2.85
N ALA A 107 19.57 4.48 -3.72
CA ALA A 107 18.17 4.43 -3.31
C ALA A 107 17.82 3.19 -2.47
N ALA A 108 18.62 2.12 -2.57
CA ALA A 108 18.45 0.89 -1.80
C ALA A 108 19.25 0.86 -0.49
N ALA A 109 20.09 1.87 -0.22
CA ALA A 109 20.94 1.90 0.97
C ALA A 109 20.12 2.24 2.25
N GLU A 110 20.49 1.63 3.37
CA GLU A 110 19.84 1.91 4.67
C GLU A 110 19.97 3.38 5.07
N GLY A 111 18.87 3.98 5.54
CA GLY A 111 18.81 5.40 5.94
C GLY A 111 18.59 6.38 4.77
N TYR A 112 18.42 5.88 3.55
CA TYR A 112 17.97 6.67 2.41
C TYR A 112 16.46 6.48 2.23
N ASP A 113 15.70 7.58 2.28
CA ASP A 113 14.25 7.59 2.04
C ASP A 113 13.99 8.06 0.59
N PRO A 114 13.94 7.14 -0.40
CA PRO A 114 13.69 7.53 -1.78
C PRO A 114 12.31 8.17 -1.90
N VAL A 115 12.20 9.17 -2.78
CA VAL A 115 10.90 9.76 -3.11
C VAL A 115 10.01 8.66 -3.71
N SER A 116 8.71 8.71 -3.41
CA SER A 116 7.73 7.81 -4.04
C SER A 116 7.89 7.80 -5.57
N GLY A 117 8.02 6.61 -6.16
CA GLY A 117 8.20 6.41 -7.59
C GLY A 117 9.64 6.60 -8.12
N GLN A 118 10.61 6.98 -7.27
CA GLN A 118 12.01 7.14 -7.68
C GLN A 118 12.61 5.85 -8.25
N MET A 119 12.40 4.71 -7.57
CA MET A 119 12.93 3.42 -8.02
C MET A 119 12.36 3.02 -9.39
N GLN A 120 11.05 3.17 -9.56
CA GLN A 120 10.38 2.94 -10.84
C GLN A 120 10.96 3.80 -11.97
N ALA A 121 11.17 5.11 -11.73
CA ALA A 121 11.75 6.00 -12.73
C ALA A 121 13.19 5.59 -13.12
N LEU A 122 13.99 5.12 -12.16
CA LEU A 122 15.33 4.60 -12.42
C LEU A 122 15.29 3.31 -13.23
N ILE A 123 14.40 2.37 -12.90
CA ILE A 123 14.22 1.11 -13.65
C ILE A 123 13.85 1.40 -15.12
N GLN A 124 12.91 2.33 -15.35
CA GLN A 124 12.51 2.72 -16.71
C GLN A 124 13.67 3.29 -17.55
N ARG A 125 14.49 4.16 -16.92
CA ARG A 125 15.70 4.73 -17.53
C ARG A 125 16.72 3.64 -17.83
N GLY A 126 16.96 2.75 -16.86
CA GLY A 126 17.88 1.61 -17.00
C GLY A 126 17.50 0.69 -18.15
N LEU A 127 16.24 0.25 -18.21
CA LEU A 127 15.70 -0.58 -19.31
C LEU A 127 15.92 0.07 -20.67
N THR A 128 15.65 1.37 -20.77
CA THR A 128 15.79 2.15 -22.00
C THR A 128 17.25 2.24 -22.44
N ALA A 129 18.15 2.61 -21.54
CA ALA A 129 19.57 2.74 -21.83
C ALA A 129 20.23 1.39 -22.14
N ALA A 130 19.88 0.33 -21.40
CA ALA A 130 20.39 -1.02 -21.63
C ALA A 130 20.03 -1.54 -23.03
N MET A 131 18.77 -1.36 -23.45
CA MET A 131 18.32 -1.74 -24.78
C MET A 131 19.06 -0.96 -25.88
N MET A 132 19.25 0.36 -25.72
CA MET A 132 19.99 1.18 -26.69
C MET A 132 21.49 0.87 -26.72
N ALA A 133 22.08 0.46 -25.59
CA ALA A 133 23.46 0.00 -25.51
C ALA A 133 23.67 -1.41 -26.09
N GLY A 134 22.60 -2.17 -26.31
CA GLY A 134 22.69 -3.61 -26.62
C GLY A 134 23.17 -4.47 -25.45
N ASP A 135 23.14 -3.94 -24.22
CA ASP A 135 23.58 -4.64 -23.01
C ASP A 135 22.48 -5.55 -22.48
N GLN A 136 22.50 -6.80 -22.93
CA GLN A 136 21.54 -7.83 -22.51
C GLN A 136 21.65 -8.13 -21.01
N GLY A 137 22.85 -8.06 -20.43
CA GLY A 137 23.07 -8.30 -19.01
C GLY A 137 22.38 -7.24 -18.15
N ALA A 138 22.52 -5.96 -18.51
CA ALA A 138 21.82 -4.86 -17.84
C ALA A 138 20.30 -4.94 -18.06
N LEU A 139 19.85 -5.28 -19.27
CA LEU A 139 18.43 -5.42 -19.58
C LEU A 139 17.76 -6.48 -18.68
N THR A 140 18.37 -7.67 -18.54
CA THR A 140 17.87 -8.71 -17.64
C THR A 140 17.84 -8.25 -16.18
N ARG A 141 18.86 -7.53 -15.69
CA ARG A 141 18.88 -7.00 -14.33
C ARG A 141 17.74 -6.00 -14.09
N TYR A 142 17.48 -5.09 -15.02
CA TYR A 142 16.40 -4.11 -14.85
C TYR A 142 15.00 -4.73 -15.03
N LEU A 143 14.82 -5.75 -15.86
CA LEU A 143 13.56 -6.52 -15.92
C LEU A 143 13.29 -7.24 -14.60
N GLN A 144 14.33 -7.78 -13.96
CA GLN A 144 14.21 -8.38 -12.63
C GLN A 144 13.89 -7.32 -11.55
N ALA A 145 14.46 -6.12 -11.66
CA ALA A 145 14.09 -5.00 -10.79
C ALA A 145 12.63 -4.56 -11.00
N LEU A 146 12.16 -4.49 -12.25
CA LEU A 146 10.75 -4.19 -12.57
C LEU A 146 9.81 -5.23 -11.96
N LYS A 147 10.16 -6.52 -12.04
CA LYS A 147 9.40 -7.61 -11.41
C LYS A 147 9.25 -7.39 -9.90
N GLN A 148 10.33 -7.01 -9.22
CA GLN A 148 10.31 -6.76 -7.77
C GLN A 148 9.53 -5.49 -7.42
N GLU A 149 9.75 -4.40 -8.14
CA GLU A 149 9.12 -3.10 -7.90
C GLU A 149 7.61 -3.12 -8.18
N SER A 150 7.17 -3.84 -9.22
CA SER A 150 5.74 -3.95 -9.57
C SER A 150 4.90 -4.61 -8.48
N LYS A 151 5.53 -5.38 -7.57
CA LYS A 151 4.87 -6.14 -6.50
C LYS A 151 3.66 -6.90 -7.04
N ALA A 152 3.82 -7.60 -8.15
CA ALA A 152 2.74 -8.37 -8.76
C ALA A 152 2.44 -9.63 -7.95
N PHE A 153 1.15 -9.91 -7.70
CA PHE A 153 0.73 -11.09 -6.97
C PHE A 153 1.02 -12.35 -7.79
N GLY A 154 2.04 -13.13 -7.38
CA GLY A 154 2.60 -14.24 -8.16
C GLY A 154 1.59 -15.27 -8.70
N PRO A 155 0.54 -15.66 -7.96
CA PRO A 155 -0.50 -16.55 -8.49
C PRO A 155 -1.26 -15.99 -9.71
N LEU A 156 -1.36 -14.67 -9.84
CA LEU A 156 -1.98 -14.01 -10.99
C LEU A 156 -0.97 -13.62 -12.08
N TRP A 157 0.26 -13.32 -11.70
CA TRP A 157 1.27 -12.76 -12.59
C TRP A 157 2.50 -13.63 -12.64
N GLN A 158 2.67 -14.35 -13.75
CA GLN A 158 3.78 -15.27 -13.95
C GLN A 158 4.79 -14.66 -14.92
N TRP A 159 5.99 -14.42 -14.41
CA TRP A 159 7.11 -13.95 -15.20
C TRP A 159 7.88 -15.13 -15.78
N ASN A 160 7.82 -15.31 -17.09
CA ASN A 160 8.64 -16.29 -17.79
C ASN A 160 9.83 -15.56 -18.45
N THR A 161 10.94 -15.52 -17.73
CA THR A 161 12.16 -14.85 -18.19
C THR A 161 12.83 -15.59 -19.35
N ALA A 162 12.65 -16.91 -19.47
CA ALA A 162 13.23 -17.70 -20.54
C ALA A 162 12.60 -17.35 -21.89
N ASP A 163 11.26 -17.26 -21.93
CA ASP A 163 10.52 -16.93 -23.14
C ASP A 163 10.28 -15.42 -23.30
N GLN A 164 10.79 -14.60 -22.38
CA GLN A 164 10.54 -13.15 -22.28
C GLN A 164 9.05 -12.81 -22.31
N GLN A 165 8.23 -13.51 -21.54
CA GLN A 165 6.79 -13.33 -21.46
C GLN A 165 6.32 -13.02 -20.04
N LEU A 166 5.29 -12.19 -19.94
CA LEU A 166 4.49 -11.97 -18.74
C LEU A 166 3.10 -12.54 -18.96
N HIS A 167 2.68 -13.47 -18.12
CA HIS A 167 1.35 -14.06 -18.18
C HIS A 167 0.46 -13.55 -17.05
N TYR A 168 -0.71 -13.04 -17.42
CA TYR A 168 -1.79 -12.63 -16.51
C TYR A 168 -2.89 -13.70 -16.49
N GLN A 169 -2.89 -14.49 -15.43
CA GLN A 169 -3.67 -15.73 -15.30
C GLN A 169 -5.19 -15.49 -15.42
N ALA A 170 -5.72 -14.46 -14.75
CA ALA A 170 -7.17 -14.24 -14.67
C ALA A 170 -7.81 -13.99 -16.05
N ALA A 171 -7.11 -13.26 -16.92
CA ALA A 171 -7.56 -12.97 -18.27
C ALA A 171 -6.92 -13.88 -19.33
N GLN A 172 -6.08 -14.84 -18.92
CA GLN A 172 -5.23 -15.66 -19.79
C GLN A 172 -4.41 -14.85 -20.81
N LEU A 173 -4.07 -13.59 -20.49
CA LEU A 173 -3.32 -12.72 -21.39
C LEU A 173 -1.82 -12.97 -21.23
N SER A 174 -1.11 -13.25 -22.32
CA SER A 174 0.35 -13.24 -22.37
C SER A 174 0.84 -12.05 -23.19
N VAL A 175 1.83 -11.33 -22.66
CA VAL A 175 2.47 -10.20 -23.33
C VAL A 175 3.99 -10.29 -23.25
N PRO A 176 4.72 -9.78 -24.27
CA PRO A 176 6.17 -9.84 -24.27
C PRO A 176 6.77 -8.89 -23.23
N LEU A 177 7.81 -9.30 -22.53
CA LEU A 177 8.67 -8.38 -21.76
C LEU A 177 9.50 -7.52 -22.71
N VAL A 178 9.93 -8.12 -23.82
CA VAL A 178 10.73 -7.51 -24.89
C VAL A 178 10.26 -8.09 -26.23
N GLN A 179 10.05 -7.23 -27.23
CA GLN A 179 9.74 -7.64 -28.60
C GLN A 179 10.47 -6.72 -29.59
N GLY A 180 11.57 -7.19 -30.17
CA GLY A 180 12.46 -6.34 -30.95
C GLY A 180 12.98 -5.18 -30.09
N ARG A 181 12.59 -3.95 -30.40
CA ARG A 181 12.94 -2.76 -29.60
C ARG A 181 11.81 -2.24 -28.71
N TRP A 182 10.72 -2.99 -28.61
CA TRP A 182 9.71 -2.78 -27.58
C TRP A 182 10.19 -3.36 -26.26
N VAL A 183 10.04 -2.60 -25.18
CA VAL A 183 10.35 -3.03 -23.82
C VAL A 183 9.19 -2.68 -22.90
N LEU A 184 8.76 -3.63 -22.08
CA LEU A 184 7.85 -3.38 -20.95
C LEU A 184 8.62 -2.59 -19.89
N VAL A 185 8.18 -1.36 -19.60
CA VAL A 185 8.86 -0.46 -18.66
C VAL A 185 8.06 -0.21 -17.38
N GLN A 186 6.79 -0.58 -17.35
CA GLN A 186 5.93 -0.45 -16.16
C GLN A 186 4.87 -1.55 -16.12
N LEU A 187 4.61 -2.05 -14.92
CA LEU A 187 3.49 -2.94 -14.60
C LEU A 187 2.84 -2.46 -13.31
N GLU A 188 1.57 -2.09 -13.39
CA GLU A 188 0.67 -1.92 -12.26
C GLU A 188 -0.34 -3.08 -12.27
N PRO A 189 -0.19 -4.05 -11.35
CA PRO A 189 -1.05 -5.23 -11.31
C PRO A 189 -2.44 -4.90 -10.76
N THR A 190 -3.44 -5.71 -11.14
CA THR A 190 -4.76 -5.71 -10.48
C THR A 190 -4.65 -6.17 -9.03
N LYS A 191 -5.36 -5.49 -8.13
CA LYS A 191 -5.43 -5.82 -6.70
C LYS A 191 -6.79 -6.40 -6.32
N ASP A 192 -7.84 -5.92 -6.97
CA ASP A 192 -9.22 -6.40 -6.88
C ASP A 192 -9.77 -6.71 -8.29
N ARG A 193 -10.86 -7.46 -8.40
CA ARG A 193 -11.50 -7.87 -9.66
C ARG A 193 -12.02 -6.70 -10.49
N LYS A 194 -12.40 -5.62 -9.81
CA LYS A 194 -12.90 -4.36 -10.38
C LYS A 194 -11.77 -3.41 -10.78
N ASP A 195 -10.53 -3.72 -10.39
CA ASP A 195 -9.39 -2.90 -10.75
C ASP A 195 -8.94 -3.21 -12.18
N VAL A 196 -8.10 -2.32 -12.72
CA VAL A 196 -7.56 -2.42 -14.06
C VAL A 196 -6.05 -2.61 -13.96
N ALA A 197 -5.52 -3.64 -14.63
CA ALA A 197 -4.08 -3.79 -14.82
C ALA A 197 -3.60 -2.73 -15.82
N SER A 198 -2.48 -2.06 -15.53
CA SER A 198 -1.86 -1.08 -16.44
C SER A 198 -0.44 -1.53 -16.78
N LEU A 199 -0.12 -1.56 -18.06
CA LEU A 199 1.22 -1.87 -18.57
C LEU A 199 1.67 -0.74 -19.49
N GLU A 200 2.94 -0.34 -19.37
CA GLU A 200 3.54 0.66 -20.27
C GLU A 200 4.69 0.05 -21.05
N TYR A 201 4.61 0.20 -22.37
CA TYR A 201 5.65 -0.19 -23.31
C TYR A 201 6.28 1.05 -23.92
N VAL A 202 7.58 0.95 -24.19
CA VAL A 202 8.31 1.93 -24.97
C VAL A 202 8.99 1.23 -26.13
N TYR A 203 8.80 1.77 -27.34
CA TYR A 203 9.60 1.44 -28.50
C TYR A 203 10.75 2.41 -28.63
N LEU A 204 11.97 1.88 -28.74
CA LEU A 204 13.20 2.67 -28.78
C LEU A 204 13.73 2.77 -30.22
N LYS A 205 13.58 3.94 -30.82
CA LYS A 205 14.03 4.17 -32.21
C LYS A 205 15.56 4.27 -32.27
N PRO A 206 16.20 3.94 -33.42
CA PRO A 206 17.64 4.06 -33.59
C PRO A 206 18.21 5.47 -33.35
N ASP A 207 17.40 6.49 -33.59
CA ASP A 207 17.74 7.90 -33.37
C ASP A 207 17.52 8.37 -31.91
N GLY A 208 17.18 7.46 -31.00
CA GLY A 208 16.95 7.73 -29.59
C GLY A 208 15.53 8.20 -29.25
N ARG A 209 14.68 8.51 -30.23
CA ARG A 209 13.27 8.90 -29.99
C ARG A 209 12.45 7.69 -29.54
N ARG A 210 11.28 7.95 -28.96
CA ARG A 210 10.48 6.95 -28.25
C ARG A 210 9.01 7.02 -28.65
N LEU A 211 8.38 5.86 -28.78
CA LEU A 211 6.92 5.73 -28.90
C LEU A 211 6.43 5.01 -27.65
N ARG A 212 5.43 5.60 -26.98
CA ARG A 212 4.85 5.05 -25.75
C ARG A 212 3.51 4.39 -26.05
N VAL A 213 3.29 3.22 -25.46
CA VAL A 213 1.99 2.53 -25.49
C VAL A 213 1.59 2.19 -24.06
N ARG A 214 0.42 2.64 -23.64
CA ARG A 214 -0.22 2.23 -22.40
C ARG A 214 -1.32 1.23 -22.71
N MET A 215 -1.25 0.08 -22.05
CA MET A 215 -2.25 -0.97 -22.12
C MET A 215 -2.98 -1.05 -20.78
N ARG A 216 -4.32 -1.10 -20.84
CA ARG A 216 -5.19 -1.23 -19.67
C ARG A 216 -6.14 -2.39 -19.87
N LEU A 217 -6.15 -3.34 -18.94
CA LEU A 217 -7.01 -4.52 -18.99
C LEU A 217 -7.81 -4.68 -17.69
N GLY A 218 -9.13 -4.77 -17.81
CA GLY A 218 -10.03 -4.96 -16.66
C GLY A 218 -11.19 -5.90 -16.97
N TYR A 219 -11.84 -6.39 -15.92
CA TYR A 219 -13.10 -7.12 -16.01
C TYR A 219 -14.26 -6.17 -15.73
N ASP A 220 -15.32 -6.23 -16.53
CA ASP A 220 -16.48 -5.37 -16.41
C ASP A 220 -17.77 -6.21 -16.43
N ASP A 221 -18.36 -6.39 -15.25
CA ASP A 221 -19.65 -7.07 -15.06
C ASP A 221 -20.78 -6.40 -15.87
N GLY A 222 -20.68 -5.11 -16.17
CA GLY A 222 -21.66 -4.36 -16.96
C GLY A 222 -21.72 -4.78 -18.42
N LEU A 223 -20.71 -5.50 -18.94
CA LEU A 223 -20.71 -6.05 -20.29
C LEU A 223 -21.52 -7.34 -20.42
N LYS A 224 -21.93 -7.92 -19.29
CA LYS A 224 -22.78 -9.09 -19.24
C LYS A 224 -24.11 -8.79 -19.93
N ASP A 225 -24.59 -9.74 -20.73
CA ASP A 225 -25.84 -9.65 -21.50
C ASP A 225 -25.90 -8.56 -22.59
N MET A 226 -24.85 -7.74 -22.75
CA MET A 226 -24.75 -6.80 -23.87
C MET A 226 -24.48 -7.52 -25.19
N ASP A 227 -25.22 -7.16 -26.23
CA ASP A 227 -24.94 -7.59 -27.59
C ASP A 227 -23.73 -6.84 -28.20
N ALA A 228 -23.34 -7.22 -29.42
CA ALA A 228 -22.19 -6.61 -30.10
C ALA A 228 -22.36 -5.10 -30.35
N ALA A 229 -23.59 -4.63 -30.63
CA ALA A 229 -23.86 -3.23 -30.92
C ALA A 229 -23.78 -2.36 -29.65
N ALA A 230 -24.33 -2.86 -28.54
CA ALA A 230 -24.23 -2.22 -27.22
C ALA A 230 -22.78 -2.15 -26.74
N ARG A 231 -22.01 -3.24 -26.91
CA ARG A 231 -20.56 -3.26 -26.62
C ARG A 231 -19.80 -2.23 -27.45
N GLN A 232 -20.11 -2.12 -28.74
CA GLN A 232 -19.48 -1.14 -29.63
C GLN A 232 -19.79 0.30 -29.19
N LYS A 233 -21.04 0.57 -28.80
CA LYS A 233 -21.46 1.88 -28.29
C LYS A 233 -20.76 2.23 -26.97
N SER A 234 -20.65 1.28 -26.05
CA SER A 234 -19.91 1.45 -24.78
C SER A 234 -18.44 1.82 -25.04
N LEU A 235 -17.76 1.11 -25.95
CA LEU A 235 -16.39 1.42 -26.34
C LEU A 235 -16.23 2.82 -26.94
N GLN A 236 -17.22 3.31 -27.68
CA GLN A 236 -17.20 4.66 -28.27
C GLN A 236 -17.46 5.76 -27.22
N GLN A 237 -18.35 5.50 -26.25
CA GLN A 237 -18.70 6.48 -25.23
C GLN A 237 -17.56 6.79 -24.26
N GLU A 238 -16.85 5.77 -23.79
CA GLU A 238 -15.74 5.98 -22.84
C GLU A 238 -14.57 6.79 -23.43
N ARG A 239 -14.40 6.76 -24.75
CA ARG A 239 -13.35 7.56 -25.41
C ARG A 239 -13.67 9.04 -25.50
N GLY A 240 -14.95 9.41 -25.46
CA GLY A 240 -15.38 10.81 -25.50
C GLY A 240 -14.92 11.63 -24.27
N ILE A 241 -14.47 10.97 -23.20
CA ILE A 241 -14.08 11.60 -21.93
C ILE A 241 -12.69 12.25 -22.01
N PHE A 242 -11.78 11.74 -22.85
CA PHE A 242 -10.40 12.26 -22.97
C PHE A 242 -10.21 13.25 -24.13
N ALA A 243 -11.25 13.49 -24.92
CA ALA A 243 -11.16 14.16 -26.22
C ALA A 243 -11.46 15.66 -26.20
N SER A 244 -11.73 16.30 -25.06
CA SER A 244 -12.23 17.70 -25.05
C SER A 244 -11.24 18.73 -25.60
N GLU A 245 -9.94 18.42 -25.61
CA GLU A 245 -8.87 19.28 -26.19
C GLU A 245 -8.26 18.70 -27.48
N GLN A 246 -8.74 17.54 -27.94
CA GLN A 246 -8.17 16.83 -29.09
C GLN A 246 -9.08 16.91 -30.31
N THR A 247 -8.49 17.12 -31.49
CA THR A 247 -9.23 17.13 -32.76
C THR A 247 -9.24 15.71 -33.36
N PRO A 248 -10.41 15.10 -33.63
CA PRO A 248 -10.48 13.78 -34.25
C PRO A 248 -9.82 13.75 -35.64
N GLU A 249 -9.13 12.65 -35.96
CA GLU A 249 -8.47 12.40 -37.25
C GLU A 249 -9.15 11.21 -37.98
N PRO A 250 -10.40 11.36 -38.47
CA PRO A 250 -11.17 10.25 -39.04
C PRO A 250 -10.57 9.67 -40.34
N GLY A 251 -9.69 10.42 -41.01
CA GLY A 251 -8.99 9.96 -42.21
C GLY A 251 -7.84 8.99 -41.93
N LEU A 252 -7.38 8.90 -40.67
CA LEU A 252 -6.28 8.02 -40.30
C LEU A 252 -6.80 6.61 -40.00
N ARG A 253 -6.43 5.64 -40.85
CA ARG A 253 -6.75 4.23 -40.63
C ARG A 253 -5.75 3.61 -39.66
N LEU A 254 -6.24 3.14 -38.52
CA LEU A 254 -5.43 2.39 -37.58
C LEU A 254 -5.42 0.89 -37.96
N PRO A 255 -4.30 0.21 -37.73
CA PRO A 255 -4.23 -1.24 -37.87
C PRO A 255 -5.15 -1.94 -36.84
N ALA A 256 -5.76 -3.04 -37.26
CA ALA A 256 -6.62 -3.85 -36.40
C ALA A 256 -5.83 -4.67 -35.38
N LEU A 257 -6.45 -4.93 -34.21
CA LEU A 257 -5.85 -5.82 -33.22
C LEU A 257 -6.07 -7.28 -33.65
N PRO A 258 -5.08 -8.17 -33.46
CA PRO A 258 -5.09 -9.54 -33.98
C PRO A 258 -5.95 -10.50 -33.14
N PHE A 259 -6.99 -10.01 -32.47
CA PHE A 259 -7.84 -10.81 -31.58
C PHE A 259 -9.21 -11.04 -32.22
N GLY A 260 -9.42 -12.26 -32.72
CA GLY A 260 -10.71 -12.71 -33.25
C GLY A 260 -11.81 -12.81 -32.18
N ASP A 261 -13.06 -12.83 -32.60
CA ASP A 261 -14.26 -12.94 -31.75
C ASP A 261 -14.41 -11.85 -30.67
N ALA A 262 -13.91 -10.65 -30.97
CA ALA A 262 -13.95 -9.51 -30.06
C ALA A 262 -14.54 -8.28 -30.77
N VAL A 263 -15.28 -7.46 -30.01
CA VAL A 263 -15.83 -6.20 -30.48
C VAL A 263 -14.75 -5.15 -30.36
N GLN A 264 -14.32 -4.55 -31.47
CA GLN A 264 -13.25 -3.56 -31.47
C GLN A 264 -13.75 -2.20 -31.96
N SER A 265 -13.17 -1.16 -31.37
CA SER A 265 -13.30 0.21 -31.86
C SER A 265 -11.90 0.83 -31.94
N GLN A 266 -11.71 1.81 -32.80
CA GLN A 266 -10.43 2.51 -33.00
C GLN A 266 -10.66 3.99 -33.26
N GLN A 267 -9.74 4.84 -32.82
CA GLN A 267 -9.80 6.27 -33.04
C GLN A 267 -8.40 6.88 -33.06
N ALA A 268 -8.20 7.86 -33.92
CA ALA A 268 -7.05 8.74 -33.88
C ALA A 268 -7.50 10.17 -33.56
N SER A 269 -6.69 10.89 -32.80
CA SER A 269 -6.92 12.30 -32.51
C SER A 269 -5.59 13.06 -32.42
N ARG A 270 -5.66 14.36 -32.64
CA ARG A 270 -4.50 15.25 -32.61
C ARG A 270 -4.67 16.29 -31.53
N GLU A 271 -3.63 16.45 -30.71
CA GLU A 271 -3.46 17.56 -29.78
C GLU A 271 -2.55 18.60 -30.43
N LYS A 272 -3.12 19.78 -30.72
CA LYS A 272 -2.34 20.92 -31.22
C LYS A 272 -1.56 21.55 -30.08
N ARG A 273 -0.27 21.77 -30.29
CA ARG A 273 0.58 22.45 -29.31
C ARG A 273 0.87 23.89 -29.73
N GLU A 274 1.36 24.67 -28.77
CA GLU A 274 1.80 26.06 -29.00
C GLU A 274 2.80 26.16 -30.16
N GLU A 275 2.82 27.33 -30.80
CA GLU A 275 3.65 27.60 -31.97
C GLU A 275 5.13 27.25 -31.73
N GLY A 276 5.72 26.48 -32.65
CA GLY A 276 7.09 25.98 -32.54
C GLY A 276 7.25 24.66 -31.79
N ARG A 277 6.17 24.05 -31.28
CA ARG A 277 6.18 22.68 -30.73
C ARG A 277 5.49 21.70 -31.69
N PRO A 278 6.01 20.46 -31.83
CA PRO A 278 5.34 19.45 -32.65
C PRO A 278 4.02 19.03 -32.01
N ASP A 279 2.99 18.86 -32.84
CA ASP A 279 1.71 18.29 -32.46
C ASP A 279 1.88 16.85 -31.93
N ILE A 280 1.00 16.44 -31.03
CA ILE A 280 0.92 15.07 -30.54
C ILE A 280 -0.22 14.34 -31.25
N LEU A 281 0.10 13.14 -31.72
CA LEU A 281 -0.87 12.20 -32.26
C LEU A 281 -1.16 11.12 -31.22
N HIS A 282 -2.46 11.00 -30.90
CA HIS A 282 -3.03 10.02 -29.99
C HIS A 282 -3.72 8.93 -30.81
N LEU A 283 -3.39 7.67 -30.52
CA LEU A 283 -3.93 6.50 -31.22
C LEU A 283 -4.56 5.56 -30.18
N ASP A 284 -5.86 5.32 -30.32
CA ASP A 284 -6.65 4.59 -29.35
C ASP A 284 -7.29 3.34 -29.95
N TRP A 285 -7.11 2.22 -29.25
CA TRP A 285 -7.83 0.99 -29.47
C TRP A 285 -8.58 0.60 -28.21
N GLY A 286 -9.71 -0.05 -28.41
CA GLY A 286 -10.53 -0.57 -27.33
C GLY A 286 -11.22 -1.81 -27.84
N LEU A 287 -11.20 -2.83 -27.00
CA LEU A 287 -11.54 -4.18 -27.36
C LEU A 287 -12.32 -4.80 -26.21
N VAL A 288 -13.45 -5.41 -26.54
CA VAL A 288 -14.24 -6.22 -25.61
C VAL A 288 -14.23 -7.67 -26.06
N ARG A 289 -13.81 -8.56 -25.17
CA ARG A 289 -13.84 -10.00 -25.39
C ARG A 289 -14.40 -10.71 -24.16
N GLY A 290 -15.55 -11.37 -24.30
CA GLY A 290 -16.32 -11.80 -23.12
C GLY A 290 -16.71 -10.59 -22.27
N ASN A 291 -16.44 -10.65 -20.97
CA ASN A 291 -16.62 -9.52 -20.04
C ASN A 291 -15.29 -8.83 -19.69
N TRP A 292 -14.25 -9.07 -20.51
CA TRP A 292 -12.97 -8.41 -20.37
C TRP A 292 -12.85 -7.26 -21.36
N LYS A 293 -12.23 -6.18 -20.89
CA LYS A 293 -12.03 -4.95 -21.64
C LYS A 293 -10.55 -4.60 -21.69
N LEU A 294 -10.03 -4.48 -22.91
CA LEU A 294 -8.67 -4.06 -23.20
C LEU A 294 -8.70 -2.70 -23.88
N SER A 295 -8.01 -1.72 -23.33
CA SER A 295 -7.78 -0.41 -23.92
C SER A 295 -6.29 -0.25 -24.20
N LEU A 296 -5.93 0.19 -25.40
CA LEU A 296 -4.56 0.50 -25.79
C LEU A 296 -4.51 1.96 -26.23
N HIS A 297 -3.56 2.70 -25.70
CA HIS A 297 -3.36 4.11 -26.00
C HIS A 297 -1.91 4.33 -26.38
N ALA A 298 -1.66 4.89 -27.56
CA ALA A 298 -0.32 5.22 -28.01
C ALA A 298 -0.18 6.73 -28.22
N GLU A 299 0.91 7.30 -27.71
CA GLU A 299 1.24 8.71 -27.81
C GLU A 299 2.55 8.89 -28.58
N GLN A 300 2.57 9.83 -29.53
CA GLN A 300 3.77 10.19 -30.28
C GLN A 300 3.71 11.60 -30.87
N MET A 301 4.85 12.07 -31.38
CA MET A 301 4.88 13.27 -32.22
C MET A 301 4.27 12.97 -33.60
N ASP A 302 3.48 13.89 -34.15
CA ASP A 302 2.81 13.69 -35.45
C ASP A 302 3.80 13.43 -36.60
N SER A 303 5.00 14.02 -36.54
CA SER A 303 6.09 13.79 -37.50
C SER A 303 6.59 12.34 -37.56
N GLU A 304 6.18 11.49 -36.62
CA GLU A 304 6.64 10.11 -36.48
C GLU A 304 5.58 9.06 -36.81
N ARG A 305 4.43 9.50 -37.33
CA ARG A 305 3.24 8.69 -37.62
C ARG A 305 3.53 7.36 -38.29
N ASP A 306 4.23 7.38 -39.42
CA ASP A 306 4.47 6.19 -40.24
C ASP A 306 5.29 5.13 -39.50
N SER A 307 6.26 5.58 -38.71
CA SER A 307 7.10 4.68 -37.91
C SER A 307 6.26 3.95 -36.86
N ALA A 308 5.33 4.61 -36.18
CA ALA A 308 4.47 3.92 -35.22
C ALA A 308 3.49 2.96 -35.88
N LEU A 309 2.84 3.37 -36.98
CA LEU A 309 1.91 2.50 -37.70
C LEU A 309 2.60 1.24 -38.24
N GLN A 310 3.90 1.28 -38.50
CA GLN A 310 4.71 0.12 -38.85
C GLN A 310 5.09 -0.76 -37.64
N GLN A 311 5.41 -0.15 -36.49
CA GLN A 311 5.99 -0.86 -35.34
C GLN A 311 4.97 -1.44 -34.37
N LEU A 312 3.82 -0.77 -34.21
CA LEU A 312 2.77 -1.23 -33.33
C LEU A 312 2.20 -2.62 -33.73
N PRO A 313 2.02 -2.97 -35.02
CA PRO A 313 1.67 -4.33 -35.45
C PRO A 313 2.54 -5.43 -34.86
N GLN A 314 3.84 -5.18 -34.74
CA GLN A 314 4.79 -6.17 -34.20
C GLN A 314 4.55 -6.42 -32.72
N LEU A 315 4.21 -5.37 -31.96
CA LEU A 315 3.89 -5.50 -30.54
C LEU A 315 2.58 -6.28 -30.34
N TRP A 316 1.52 -5.97 -31.10
CA TRP A 316 0.24 -6.67 -30.95
C TRP A 316 0.33 -8.14 -31.37
N GLN A 317 1.07 -8.46 -32.42
CA GLN A 317 1.26 -9.85 -32.88
C GLN A 317 2.03 -10.71 -31.89
N ALA A 318 2.86 -10.11 -31.04
CA ALA A 318 3.57 -10.80 -29.97
C ALA A 318 2.71 -11.05 -28.74
N MET A 319 1.51 -10.45 -28.65
CA MET A 319 0.56 -10.70 -27.57
C MET A 319 -0.29 -11.92 -27.89
N GLN A 320 -0.55 -12.73 -26.87
CA GLN A 320 -1.49 -13.84 -26.96
C GLN A 320 -2.62 -13.59 -25.99
N TRP A 321 -3.81 -13.43 -26.53
CA TRP A 321 -5.03 -13.36 -25.74
C TRP A 321 -5.99 -14.38 -26.31
N PRO A 322 -6.12 -15.60 -25.75
CA PRO A 322 -7.21 -16.50 -26.08
C PRO A 322 -8.53 -15.98 -25.48
N LYS A 323 -9.63 -16.72 -25.67
CA LYS A 323 -10.90 -16.39 -25.03
C LYS A 323 -10.76 -16.63 -23.52
N ALA A 324 -10.60 -15.55 -22.76
CA ALA A 324 -10.51 -15.55 -21.32
C ALA A 324 -11.79 -16.12 -20.67
N PRO A 325 -11.68 -16.76 -19.49
CA PRO A 325 -12.84 -17.27 -18.77
C PRO A 325 -13.68 -16.12 -18.20
N GLU A 326 -14.96 -16.39 -17.97
CA GLU A 326 -15.78 -15.52 -17.14
C GLU A 326 -15.37 -15.69 -15.68
N LEU A 327 -15.25 -14.58 -14.95
CA LEU A 327 -15.05 -14.63 -13.51
C LEU A 327 -16.35 -15.12 -12.83
N PRO A 328 -16.25 -15.84 -11.70
CA PRO A 328 -17.44 -16.31 -10.98
C PRO A 328 -18.39 -15.14 -10.63
N PRO A 329 -19.64 -15.15 -11.14
CA PRO A 329 -20.52 -13.98 -11.06
C PRO A 329 -21.13 -13.75 -9.67
N GLU A 330 -21.20 -14.79 -8.84
CA GLU A 330 -21.80 -14.72 -7.50
C GLU A 330 -20.84 -14.18 -6.43
N LEU A 331 -19.53 -14.19 -6.70
CA LEU A 331 -18.51 -13.84 -5.72
C LEU A 331 -18.70 -12.44 -5.10
N PRO A 332 -19.02 -11.36 -5.85
CA PRO A 332 -19.29 -10.05 -5.25
C PRO A 332 -20.51 -10.02 -4.33
N ARG A 333 -21.52 -10.85 -4.59
CA ARG A 333 -22.66 -11.01 -3.67
C ARG A 333 -22.23 -11.76 -2.42
N GLN A 334 -21.50 -12.87 -2.58
CA GLN A 334 -21.00 -13.67 -1.47
C GLN A 334 -20.07 -12.87 -0.54
N GLU A 335 -19.14 -12.06 -1.08
CA GLU A 335 -18.28 -11.18 -0.26
C GLU A 335 -19.08 -10.16 0.56
N ARG A 336 -20.18 -9.63 0.00
CA ARG A 336 -21.10 -8.73 0.73
C ARG A 336 -21.83 -9.46 1.85
N GLU A 337 -22.27 -10.69 1.62
CA GLU A 337 -22.92 -11.54 2.63
C GLU A 337 -21.97 -11.92 3.77
N VAL A 338 -20.73 -12.28 3.42
CA VAL A 338 -19.65 -12.49 4.40
C VAL A 338 -19.47 -11.23 5.24
N SER A 339 -19.33 -10.07 4.59
CA SER A 339 -19.12 -8.79 5.26
C SER A 339 -20.27 -8.42 6.19
N HIS A 340 -21.52 -8.64 5.77
CA HIS A 340 -22.69 -8.44 6.61
C HIS A 340 -22.66 -9.35 7.85
N ALA A 341 -22.38 -10.65 7.66
CA ALA A 341 -22.40 -11.63 8.73
C ALA A 341 -21.39 -11.32 9.85
N TRP A 342 -20.13 -10.97 9.53
CA TRP A 342 -19.15 -10.71 10.60
C TRP A 342 -19.23 -9.28 11.15
N ARG A 343 -19.63 -8.29 10.36
CA ARG A 343 -19.57 -6.88 10.76
C ARG A 343 -20.86 -6.34 11.35
N VAL A 344 -22.01 -6.80 10.84
CA VAL A 344 -23.34 -6.35 11.27
C VAL A 344 -23.94 -7.34 12.24
N ASP A 345 -23.93 -8.63 11.89
CA ASP A 345 -24.56 -9.67 12.70
C ASP A 345 -23.65 -10.17 13.84
N ASP A 346 -22.33 -9.88 13.78
CA ASP A 346 -21.27 -10.45 14.63
C ASP A 346 -21.29 -12.00 14.69
N ASP A 347 -21.80 -12.62 13.62
CA ASP A 347 -21.96 -14.07 13.47
C ASP A 347 -20.73 -14.68 12.77
N TRP A 348 -19.66 -14.85 13.54
CA TRP A 348 -18.41 -15.45 13.06
C TRP A 348 -18.58 -16.89 12.53
N PRO A 349 -19.39 -17.78 13.12
CA PRO A 349 -19.66 -19.09 12.54
C PRO A 349 -20.24 -19.01 11.12
N ARG A 350 -21.31 -18.22 10.93
CA ARG A 350 -21.93 -18.04 9.60
C ARG A 350 -20.99 -17.36 8.62
N ALA A 351 -20.31 -16.30 9.05
CA ALA A 351 -19.35 -15.58 8.22
C ALA A 351 -18.23 -16.49 7.73
N GLY A 352 -17.70 -17.37 8.60
CA GLY A 352 -16.67 -18.34 8.23
C GLY A 352 -17.17 -19.44 7.28
N GLN A 353 -18.42 -19.90 7.43
CA GLN A 353 -19.02 -20.83 6.47
C GLN A 353 -19.16 -20.19 5.08
N LEU A 354 -19.72 -18.97 5.02
CA LEU A 354 -19.86 -18.21 3.78
C LEU A 354 -18.50 -17.92 3.14
N ALA A 355 -17.50 -17.52 3.93
CA ALA A 355 -16.17 -17.22 3.43
C ALA A 355 -15.49 -18.45 2.83
N ARG A 356 -15.58 -19.61 3.50
CA ARG A 356 -15.01 -20.87 2.98
C ARG A 356 -15.68 -21.33 1.68
N ALA A 357 -17.00 -21.11 1.54
CA ALA A 357 -17.71 -21.41 0.30
C ALA A 357 -17.25 -20.51 -0.86
N ALA A 358 -17.05 -19.21 -0.59
CA ALA A 358 -16.62 -18.23 -1.58
C ALA A 358 -15.14 -18.35 -1.99
N LEU A 359 -14.29 -18.94 -1.14
CA LEU A 359 -12.84 -19.04 -1.39
C LEU A 359 -12.47 -19.84 -2.64
N ALA A 360 -13.32 -20.78 -3.08
CA ALA A 360 -13.06 -21.57 -4.30
C ALA A 360 -13.09 -20.71 -5.57
N ASP A 361 -13.83 -19.60 -5.52
CA ASP A 361 -14.05 -18.69 -6.65
C ASP A 361 -13.12 -17.46 -6.61
N ALA A 362 -12.44 -17.24 -5.48
CA ALA A 362 -11.54 -16.11 -5.27
C ALA A 362 -10.22 -16.27 -6.05
N GLN A 363 -9.86 -15.23 -6.81
CA GLN A 363 -8.65 -15.22 -7.65
C GLN A 363 -7.76 -14.01 -7.35
N PHE A 364 -8.34 -12.89 -6.92
CA PHE A 364 -7.63 -11.64 -6.69
C PHE A 364 -7.08 -11.55 -5.26
N PRO A 365 -5.94 -10.84 -5.04
CA PRO A 365 -5.35 -10.77 -3.72
C PRO A 365 -6.30 -10.13 -2.69
N ALA A 366 -7.11 -9.14 -3.08
CA ALA A 366 -8.12 -8.57 -2.18
C ALA A 366 -9.18 -9.60 -1.74
N GLU A 367 -9.73 -10.36 -2.68
CA GLU A 367 -10.73 -11.42 -2.40
C GLU A 367 -10.14 -12.50 -1.48
N LEU A 368 -8.94 -13.00 -1.83
CA LEU A 368 -8.23 -13.99 -1.04
C LEU A 368 -7.90 -13.49 0.36
N ALA A 369 -7.44 -12.25 0.49
CA ALA A 369 -7.10 -11.65 1.77
C ALA A 369 -8.33 -11.50 2.67
N ARG A 370 -9.43 -10.91 2.14
CA ARG A 370 -10.69 -10.70 2.88
C ARG A 370 -11.30 -12.02 3.34
N LEU A 371 -11.53 -12.94 2.40
CA LEU A 371 -12.20 -14.21 2.69
C LEU A 371 -11.36 -15.13 3.58
N SER A 372 -10.04 -15.22 3.35
CA SER A 372 -9.17 -16.05 4.19
C SER A 372 -9.04 -15.47 5.60
N THR A 373 -9.07 -14.15 5.76
CA THR A 373 -9.08 -13.53 7.10
C THR A 373 -10.32 -13.95 7.89
N VAL A 374 -11.51 -13.82 7.30
CA VAL A 374 -12.77 -14.18 7.96
C VAL A 374 -12.84 -15.68 8.26
N ALA A 375 -12.46 -16.53 7.30
CA ALA A 375 -12.41 -17.98 7.51
C ALA A 375 -11.42 -18.36 8.64
N GLY A 376 -10.25 -17.72 8.67
CA GLY A 376 -9.22 -17.96 9.68
C GLY A 376 -9.65 -17.54 11.09
N ILE A 377 -10.28 -16.36 11.23
CA ILE A 377 -10.80 -15.89 12.53
C ILE A 377 -11.95 -16.78 13.01
N SER A 378 -12.86 -17.17 12.11
CA SER A 378 -13.95 -18.08 12.45
C SER A 378 -13.43 -19.43 12.96
N ALA A 379 -12.49 -20.05 12.25
CA ALA A 379 -11.83 -21.29 12.66
C ALA A 379 -11.09 -21.12 14.00
N PHE A 380 -10.41 -19.99 14.20
CA PHE A 380 -9.72 -19.69 15.45
C PHE A 380 -10.69 -19.63 16.64
N LYS A 381 -11.83 -18.94 16.47
CA LYS A 381 -12.88 -18.84 17.50
C LYS A 381 -13.54 -20.20 17.78
N ALA A 382 -13.64 -21.06 16.76
CA ALA A 382 -14.10 -22.45 16.90
C ALA A 382 -13.05 -23.40 17.54
N GLY A 383 -11.85 -22.91 17.86
CA GLY A 383 -10.77 -23.72 18.42
C GLY A 383 -9.99 -24.55 17.39
N GLN A 384 -10.26 -24.43 16.10
CA GLN A 384 -9.66 -25.19 15.01
C GLN A 384 -8.30 -24.60 14.59
N GLN A 385 -7.26 -24.78 15.43
CA GLN A 385 -5.97 -24.09 15.28
C GLN A 385 -5.27 -24.33 13.93
N ALA A 386 -5.28 -25.57 13.42
CA ALA A 386 -4.61 -25.91 12.16
C ALA A 386 -5.28 -25.22 10.95
N GLU A 387 -6.62 -25.21 10.93
CA GLU A 387 -7.40 -24.56 9.88
C GLU A 387 -7.28 -23.03 9.95
N ALA A 388 -7.33 -22.47 11.16
CA ALA A 388 -7.06 -21.06 11.41
C ALA A 388 -5.69 -20.64 10.87
N GLY A 389 -4.65 -21.44 11.12
CA GLY A 389 -3.30 -21.17 10.62
C GLY A 389 -3.22 -21.15 9.11
N ARG A 390 -3.77 -22.16 8.45
CA ARG A 390 -3.77 -22.22 6.98
C ARG A 390 -4.40 -20.98 6.35
N TYR A 391 -5.57 -20.57 6.84
CA TYR A 391 -6.27 -19.41 6.29
C TYR A 391 -5.63 -18.08 6.66
N LEU A 392 -5.17 -17.89 7.90
CA LEU A 392 -4.49 -16.66 8.30
C LEU A 392 -3.14 -16.49 7.58
N ASP A 393 -2.39 -17.57 7.35
CA ASP A 393 -1.17 -17.52 6.56
C ASP A 393 -1.45 -17.16 5.10
N GLN A 394 -2.53 -17.69 4.52
CA GLN A 394 -2.99 -17.31 3.18
C GLN A 394 -3.36 -15.82 3.11
N ALA A 395 -4.10 -15.33 4.10
CA ALA A 395 -4.49 -13.92 4.20
C ALA A 395 -3.27 -13.00 4.32
N LEU A 396 -2.36 -13.29 5.25
CA LEU A 396 -1.15 -12.49 5.51
C LEU A 396 -0.18 -12.46 4.32
N LYS A 397 -0.20 -13.48 3.46
CA LYS A 397 0.53 -13.48 2.18
C LYS A 397 -0.13 -12.63 1.10
N ALA A 398 -1.45 -12.44 1.14
CA ALA A 398 -2.21 -11.67 0.16
C ALA A 398 -2.31 -10.17 0.51
N TRP A 399 -2.43 -9.82 1.80
CA TRP A 399 -2.57 -8.43 2.27
C TRP A 399 -1.51 -7.43 1.75
N PRO A 400 -0.23 -7.78 1.56
CA PRO A 400 0.78 -6.86 0.99
C PRO A 400 0.47 -6.37 -0.43
N TYR A 401 -0.45 -7.04 -1.13
CA TYR A 401 -0.84 -6.75 -2.51
C TYR A 401 -2.16 -5.99 -2.63
N VAL A 402 -2.79 -5.64 -1.50
CA VAL A 402 -4.12 -5.00 -1.45
C VAL A 402 -4.00 -3.50 -1.20
N SER A 403 -4.85 -2.70 -1.84
CA SER A 403 -5.01 -1.29 -1.48
C SER A 403 -5.83 -1.18 -0.20
N LEU A 404 -5.27 -0.57 0.84
CA LEU A 404 -5.95 -0.42 2.12
C LEU A 404 -6.95 0.74 2.06
N PHE A 405 -8.23 0.42 1.88
CA PHE A 405 -9.34 1.31 2.19
C PHE A 405 -9.91 0.97 3.58
N ARG A 406 -10.96 1.67 4.02
CA ARG A 406 -11.47 1.57 5.40
C ARG A 406 -11.80 0.15 5.85
N LEU A 407 -12.39 -0.69 5.00
CA LEU A 407 -12.75 -2.08 5.35
C LEU A 407 -11.51 -2.99 5.37
N GLU A 408 -10.66 -2.86 4.36
CA GLU A 408 -9.42 -3.62 4.23
C GLU A 408 -8.46 -3.34 5.39
N SER A 409 -8.47 -2.10 5.92
CA SER A 409 -7.67 -1.69 7.08
C SER A 409 -8.09 -2.46 8.34
N GLU A 410 -9.39 -2.61 8.59
CA GLU A 410 -9.88 -3.37 9.76
C GLU A 410 -9.51 -4.86 9.66
N LEU A 411 -9.66 -5.45 8.47
CA LEU A 411 -9.39 -6.88 8.29
C LEU A 411 -7.89 -7.21 8.32
N VAL A 412 -7.01 -6.37 7.77
CA VAL A 412 -5.56 -6.62 7.87
C VAL A 412 -5.08 -6.56 9.33
N ASP A 413 -5.62 -5.63 10.12
CA ASP A 413 -5.31 -5.50 11.53
C ASP A 413 -5.77 -6.74 12.33
N LEU A 414 -6.97 -7.23 12.04
CA LEU A 414 -7.46 -8.48 12.63
C LEU A 414 -6.60 -9.67 12.20
N ALA A 415 -6.25 -9.79 10.91
CA ALA A 415 -5.39 -10.87 10.42
C ALA A 415 -4.03 -10.88 11.13
N GLN A 416 -3.43 -9.71 11.36
CA GLN A 416 -2.16 -9.58 12.07
C GLN A 416 -2.28 -9.95 13.55
N GLN A 417 -3.33 -9.48 14.24
CA GLN A 417 -3.54 -9.80 15.67
C GLN A 417 -3.83 -11.28 15.90
N TYR A 418 -4.76 -11.88 15.14
CA TYR A 418 -5.08 -13.30 15.26
C TYR A 418 -3.92 -14.19 14.78
N GLY A 419 -3.21 -13.77 13.73
CA GLY A 419 -1.99 -14.43 13.27
C GLY A 419 -0.89 -14.42 14.34
N ALA A 420 -0.73 -13.31 15.06
CA ALA A 420 0.24 -13.19 16.15
C ALA A 420 -0.08 -14.12 17.32
N GLU A 421 -1.35 -14.18 17.74
CA GLU A 421 -1.79 -15.11 18.80
C GLU A 421 -1.56 -16.56 18.40
N LEU A 422 -1.85 -16.92 17.16
CA LEU A 422 -1.63 -18.28 16.68
C LEU A 422 -0.13 -18.63 16.61
N ALA A 423 0.70 -17.71 16.11
CA ALA A 423 2.15 -17.88 16.08
C ALA A 423 2.71 -18.10 17.49
N ALA A 424 2.25 -17.31 18.47
CA ALA A 424 2.65 -17.45 19.87
C ALA A 424 2.22 -18.81 20.46
N ARG A 425 0.99 -19.27 20.19
CA ARG A 425 0.53 -20.61 20.64
C ARG A 425 1.35 -21.76 20.04
N GLN A 426 2.02 -21.52 18.92
CA GLN A 426 2.91 -22.47 18.24
C GLN A 426 4.38 -22.31 18.67
N GLY A 427 4.70 -21.42 19.61
CA GLY A 427 6.08 -21.15 20.04
C GLY A 427 6.89 -20.31 19.05
N ARG A 428 6.24 -19.66 18.08
CA ARG A 428 6.87 -18.77 17.10
C ARG A 428 6.82 -17.31 17.57
N ASP A 429 7.42 -17.04 18.73
CA ASP A 429 7.31 -15.74 19.39
C ASP A 429 7.89 -14.58 18.56
N ALA A 430 8.96 -14.80 17.80
CA ALA A 430 9.52 -13.80 16.89
C ALA A 430 8.53 -13.38 15.78
N ASP A 431 7.76 -14.34 15.24
CA ASP A 431 6.71 -14.06 14.26
C ASP A 431 5.54 -13.30 14.89
N ALA A 432 5.13 -13.70 16.10
CA ALA A 432 4.09 -13.01 16.84
C ALA A 432 4.48 -11.54 17.10
N ALA A 433 5.70 -11.30 17.55
CA ALA A 433 6.24 -9.96 17.78
C ALA A 433 6.28 -9.14 16.48
N ARG A 434 6.73 -9.75 15.37
CA ARG A 434 6.75 -9.11 14.04
C ARG A 434 5.36 -8.68 13.59
N LEU A 435 4.36 -9.55 13.72
CA LEU A 435 2.98 -9.26 13.31
C LEU A 435 2.37 -8.15 14.18
N MET A 436 2.56 -8.17 15.49
CA MET A 436 2.10 -7.10 16.37
C MET A 436 2.76 -5.75 16.07
N ARG A 437 4.06 -5.73 15.73
CA ARG A 437 4.74 -4.51 15.28
C ARG A 437 4.19 -3.96 13.98
N GLN A 438 3.83 -4.83 13.03
CA GLN A 438 3.21 -4.40 11.78
C GLN A 438 1.83 -3.77 12.04
N TYR A 439 1.01 -4.42 12.87
CA TYR A 439 -0.28 -3.89 13.31
C TYR A 439 -0.15 -2.49 13.94
N LEU A 440 0.67 -2.36 14.98
CA LEU A 440 0.81 -1.10 15.70
C LEU A 440 1.44 0.03 14.86
N ARG A 441 2.24 -0.31 13.84
CA ARG A 441 2.77 0.65 12.87
C ARG A 441 1.67 1.16 11.95
N ASN A 442 0.84 0.25 11.43
CA ASN A 442 -0.27 0.59 10.52
C ASN A 442 -1.36 1.40 11.23
N ALA A 443 -1.65 1.05 12.49
CA ALA A 443 -2.62 1.73 13.32
C ALA A 443 -2.17 3.13 13.80
N GLY A 444 -0.95 3.59 13.48
CA GLY A 444 -0.58 5.01 13.57
C GLY A 444 -0.75 5.66 14.95
N GLY A 445 -0.12 5.14 16.02
CA GLY A 445 -0.36 5.68 17.36
C GLY A 445 0.79 5.69 18.37
N LEU A 446 1.98 5.18 18.03
CA LEU A 446 3.03 4.98 19.03
C LEU A 446 4.15 6.02 19.02
N GLN A 447 4.30 6.78 17.95
CA GLN A 447 5.47 7.62 17.78
C GLN A 447 5.37 8.89 18.64
N ASN A 448 6.05 8.88 19.78
CA ASN A 448 6.73 9.99 20.47
C ASN A 448 7.19 9.57 21.87
N ILE A 449 6.38 8.77 22.57
CA ILE A 449 6.61 8.37 23.97
C ILE A 449 6.81 6.86 24.11
N TRP A 450 6.08 6.06 23.33
CA TRP A 450 6.17 4.60 23.32
C TRP A 450 7.06 4.12 22.19
N VAL A 451 8.22 3.54 22.53
CA VAL A 451 9.15 3.00 21.53
C VAL A 451 9.18 1.50 21.55
N GLN A 452 9.42 0.92 20.38
CA GLN A 452 9.69 -0.51 20.29
C GLN A 452 10.98 -0.82 21.06
N ALA A 453 10.98 -1.96 21.76
CA ALA A 453 12.17 -2.47 22.40
C ALA A 453 13.32 -2.61 21.39
N SER A 454 14.56 -2.44 21.87
CA SER A 454 15.76 -2.52 21.02
C SER A 454 15.96 -3.92 20.42
N ASP A 455 15.48 -4.96 21.11
CA ASP A 455 15.47 -6.33 20.59
C ASP A 455 14.20 -6.56 19.73
N PRO A 456 14.35 -6.80 18.41
CA PRO A 456 13.23 -7.05 17.52
C PRO A 456 12.54 -8.40 17.77
N GLN A 457 13.05 -9.27 18.64
CA GLN A 457 12.34 -10.48 19.05
C GLN A 457 11.37 -10.23 20.21
N VAL A 458 11.54 -9.11 20.93
CA VAL A 458 10.70 -8.76 22.06
C VAL A 458 9.44 -8.04 21.57
N ALA A 459 8.28 -8.57 21.96
CA ALA A 459 6.98 -7.99 21.67
C ALA A 459 6.59 -6.96 22.74
N ASP A 460 7.46 -5.99 23.03
CA ASP A 460 7.25 -4.99 24.07
C ASP A 460 7.39 -3.56 23.53
N LEU A 461 6.68 -2.63 24.16
CA LEU A 461 6.86 -1.20 24.02
C LEU A 461 7.37 -0.61 25.33
N GLU A 462 8.33 0.30 25.24
CA GLU A 462 8.90 1.01 26.38
C GLU A 462 8.50 2.48 26.34
N ASN A 463 8.08 3.02 27.49
CA ASN A 463 7.87 4.45 27.66
C ASN A 463 9.21 5.16 27.90
N ARG A 464 9.61 6.05 26.99
CA ARG A 464 10.87 6.80 27.10
C ARG A 464 11.00 7.67 28.35
N HIS A 465 9.89 8.11 28.93
CA HIS A 465 9.87 9.02 30.08
C HIS A 465 9.82 8.28 31.40
N THR A 466 9.05 7.19 31.48
CA THR A 466 8.78 6.48 32.74
C THR A 466 9.56 5.18 32.89
N GLY A 467 10.05 4.58 31.80
CA GLY A 467 10.63 3.24 31.77
C GLY A 467 9.59 2.11 31.86
N MET A 468 8.30 2.45 31.82
CA MET A 468 7.20 1.48 31.83
C MET A 468 7.25 0.61 30.58
N VAL A 469 6.99 -0.69 30.73
CA VAL A 469 6.97 -1.63 29.60
C VAL A 469 5.57 -2.21 29.40
N LEU A 470 5.04 -2.05 28.19
CA LEU A 470 3.80 -2.65 27.72
C LEU A 470 4.11 -3.88 26.87
N PRO A 471 3.78 -5.10 27.32
CA PRO A 471 3.76 -6.24 26.43
C PRO A 471 2.71 -5.99 25.35
N MET A 472 3.07 -6.13 24.08
CA MET A 472 2.14 -6.12 22.96
C MET A 472 1.13 -7.27 23.08
N ARG A 473 1.49 -8.35 23.78
CA ARG A 473 0.64 -9.50 24.06
C ARG A 473 0.96 -10.11 25.42
N ALA A 474 -0.05 -10.35 26.24
CA ALA A 474 0.08 -11.08 27.50
C ALA A 474 -1.25 -11.68 27.95
N ALA A 475 -1.24 -12.91 28.51
CA ALA A 475 -2.44 -13.59 29.00
C ALA A 475 -3.61 -13.70 27.99
N GLY A 476 -3.29 -13.75 26.68
CA GLY A 476 -4.25 -13.74 25.56
C GLY A 476 -4.84 -12.36 25.24
N PHE A 477 -4.46 -11.32 25.97
CA PHE A 477 -4.76 -9.94 25.63
C PHE A 477 -3.73 -9.39 24.66
N HIS A 478 -4.22 -8.62 23.70
CA HIS A 478 -3.44 -7.98 22.65
C HIS A 478 -3.57 -6.47 22.79
N LEU A 479 -2.44 -5.78 22.74
CA LEU A 479 -2.41 -4.33 22.68
C LEU A 479 -3.18 -3.87 21.45
N GLN A 480 -4.07 -2.92 21.64
CA GLN A 480 -4.83 -2.27 20.57
C GLN A 480 -4.18 -0.94 20.22
N GLU A 481 -4.62 -0.34 19.11
CA GLU A 481 -4.29 1.04 18.75
C GLU A 481 -4.47 1.98 19.96
N PRO A 482 -3.41 2.67 20.40
CA PRO A 482 -3.50 3.65 21.47
C PRO A 482 -4.44 4.79 21.09
N LYS A 483 -5.25 5.26 22.03
CA LYS A 483 -6.09 6.46 21.81
C LYS A 483 -5.25 7.73 21.85
N ASP A 484 -4.20 7.72 22.66
CA ASP A 484 -3.17 8.74 22.77
C ASP A 484 -1.97 8.16 23.54
N SER A 485 -1.00 9.01 23.89
CA SER A 485 0.21 8.62 24.60
C SER A 485 0.00 8.10 26.02
N GLN A 486 -1.18 8.29 26.61
CA GLN A 486 -1.48 7.91 28.00
C GLN A 486 -2.57 6.85 28.09
N ARG A 487 -3.46 6.74 27.10
CA ARG A 487 -4.62 5.84 27.11
C ARG A 487 -4.46 4.74 26.09
N VAL A 488 -4.29 3.54 26.60
CA VAL A 488 -4.06 2.32 25.83
C VAL A 488 -5.12 1.28 26.15
N MET A 489 -5.41 0.39 25.20
CA MET A 489 -6.37 -0.68 25.37
C MET A 489 -5.73 -2.04 25.09
N TYR A 490 -6.20 -3.04 25.81
CA TYR A 490 -5.91 -4.44 25.60
C TYR A 490 -7.22 -5.17 25.28
N ARG A 491 -7.21 -6.03 24.27
CA ARG A 491 -8.36 -6.84 23.87
C ARG A 491 -8.00 -8.32 23.91
N ASP A 492 -8.85 -9.12 24.53
CA ASP A 492 -8.81 -10.56 24.38
C ASP A 492 -9.52 -10.97 23.08
N LEU A 493 -8.78 -11.59 22.16
CA LEU A 493 -9.31 -11.98 20.85
C LEU A 493 -10.34 -13.13 20.95
N MET A 494 -10.28 -13.95 22.01
CA MET A 494 -11.22 -15.05 22.21
C MET A 494 -12.57 -14.54 22.73
N THR A 495 -12.56 -13.71 23.78
CA THR A 495 -13.78 -13.30 24.51
C THR A 495 -14.29 -11.92 24.10
N GLY A 496 -13.47 -11.12 23.42
CA GLY A 496 -13.76 -9.72 23.14
C GLY A 496 -13.60 -8.81 24.36
N GLN A 497 -13.20 -9.32 25.53
CA GLN A 497 -13.00 -8.52 26.74
C GLN A 497 -11.96 -7.44 26.50
N GLN A 498 -12.27 -6.21 26.92
CA GLN A 498 -11.38 -5.06 26.81
C GLN A 498 -10.94 -4.55 28.17
N LEU A 499 -9.63 -4.34 28.32
CA LEU A 499 -8.99 -3.75 29.49
C LEU A 499 -8.41 -2.39 29.10
N GLY A 500 -8.68 -1.37 29.89
CA GLY A 500 -8.18 -0.01 29.63
C GLY A 500 -7.00 0.29 30.55
N LEU A 501 -5.88 0.75 29.99
CA LEU A 501 -4.73 1.22 30.74
C LEU A 501 -4.59 2.73 30.54
N THR A 502 -4.52 3.47 31.63
CA THR A 502 -4.21 4.90 31.62
C THR A 502 -2.92 5.15 32.41
N THR A 503 -1.92 5.77 31.80
CA THR A 503 -0.64 6.10 32.43
C THR A 503 -0.54 7.59 32.76
N GLU A 504 0.43 7.95 33.61
CA GLU A 504 0.76 9.35 33.95
C GLU A 504 -0.41 10.19 34.50
N LEU A 505 -1.37 9.53 35.15
CA LEU A 505 -2.57 10.14 35.67
C LEU A 505 -2.27 10.96 36.93
N LYS A 506 -2.59 12.25 36.91
CA LYS A 506 -2.54 13.13 38.09
C LYS A 506 -3.87 13.06 38.85
N ILE A 507 -4.03 12.04 39.69
CA ILE A 507 -5.18 11.92 40.61
C ILE A 507 -4.76 12.21 42.06
N PRO A 508 -5.70 12.55 42.96
CA PRO A 508 -5.40 12.79 44.37
C PRO A 508 -4.66 11.63 45.02
N GLU A 509 -3.85 11.91 46.05
CA GLU A 509 -3.10 10.87 46.77
C GLU A 509 -3.98 10.12 47.78
N SER A 510 -4.91 10.83 48.40
CA SER A 510 -5.79 10.28 49.43
C SER A 510 -6.78 9.26 48.85
N ASP A 511 -6.87 8.09 49.49
CA ASP A 511 -7.79 7.01 49.17
C ASP A 511 -9.25 7.49 49.02
N GLU A 512 -9.73 8.38 49.88
CA GLU A 512 -11.12 8.88 49.86
C GLU A 512 -11.42 9.68 48.58
N ALA A 513 -10.51 10.59 48.21
CA ALA A 513 -10.67 11.39 46.99
C ALA A 513 -10.52 10.55 45.72
N GLN A 514 -9.63 9.54 45.73
CA GLN A 514 -9.52 8.58 44.64
C GLN A 514 -10.80 7.73 44.49
N GLU A 515 -11.37 7.23 45.59
CA GLU A 515 -12.61 6.47 45.56
C GLU A 515 -13.75 7.30 45.00
N LYS A 516 -13.91 8.56 45.45
CA LYS A 516 -14.91 9.48 44.92
C LYS A 516 -14.74 9.70 43.41
N LEU A 517 -13.51 9.84 42.94
CA LEU A 517 -13.20 10.02 41.51
C LEU A 517 -13.55 8.77 40.69
N LEU A 518 -13.15 7.58 41.15
CA LEU A 518 -13.43 6.33 40.45
C LEU A 518 -14.93 6.00 40.43
N ARG A 519 -15.65 6.23 41.54
CA ARG A 519 -17.12 6.11 41.59
C ARG A 519 -17.78 7.06 40.59
N ALA A 520 -17.35 8.33 40.55
CA ALA A 520 -17.87 9.29 39.57
C ALA A 520 -17.57 8.87 38.12
N ALA A 521 -16.41 8.28 37.84
CA ALA A 521 -16.09 7.75 36.52
C ALA A 521 -16.98 6.55 36.14
N LEU A 522 -17.19 5.59 37.05
CA LEU A 522 -18.10 4.47 36.87
C LEU A 522 -19.52 4.94 36.52
N GLU A 523 -20.04 5.92 37.26
CA GLU A 523 -21.41 6.41 37.07
C GLU A 523 -21.56 7.30 35.84
N LYS A 524 -20.66 8.26 35.62
CA LYS A 524 -20.80 9.26 34.56
C LYS A 524 -20.30 8.78 33.21
N GLN A 525 -19.15 8.08 33.18
CA GLN A 525 -18.52 7.66 31.93
C GLN A 525 -18.96 6.26 31.52
N PHE A 526 -19.05 5.33 32.48
CA PHE A 526 -19.34 3.93 32.18
C PHE A 526 -20.81 3.55 32.40
N ARG A 527 -21.64 4.46 32.92
CA ARG A 527 -23.08 4.26 33.19
C ARG A 527 -23.33 3.05 34.10
N LEU A 528 -22.45 2.85 35.09
CA LEU A 528 -22.52 1.79 36.09
C LEU A 528 -22.77 2.40 37.47
N LYS A 529 -23.71 1.86 38.24
CA LYS A 529 -23.87 2.19 39.66
C LYS A 529 -22.79 1.48 40.45
N ALA A 530 -21.97 2.24 41.20
CA ALA A 530 -20.91 1.69 42.01
C ALA A 530 -21.42 1.29 43.40
N GLY A 531 -21.38 0.00 43.70
CA GLY A 531 -21.77 -0.61 44.97
C GLY A 531 -20.61 -0.70 45.97
N SER A 532 -20.49 -1.83 46.65
CA SER A 532 -19.46 -2.05 47.67
C SER A 532 -18.05 -2.03 47.07
N LEU A 533 -17.06 -1.63 47.87
CA LEU A 533 -15.65 -1.56 47.48
C LEU A 533 -14.82 -2.52 48.34
N LYS A 534 -14.02 -3.36 47.68
CA LYS A 534 -13.01 -4.21 48.31
C LYS A 534 -11.61 -3.73 47.92
N LYS A 535 -10.78 -3.43 48.93
CA LYS A 535 -9.39 -2.98 48.75
C LYS A 535 -8.42 -4.10 49.09
N ARG A 536 -7.36 -4.26 48.28
CA ARG A 536 -6.25 -5.20 48.47
C ARG A 536 -4.93 -4.54 48.06
N SER A 537 -3.84 -4.97 48.66
CA SER A 537 -2.50 -4.62 48.19
C SER A 537 -2.19 -5.36 46.88
N PHE A 538 -1.45 -4.72 45.99
CA PHE A 538 -0.99 -5.31 44.73
C PHE A 538 0.53 -5.12 44.61
N THR A 539 1.24 -6.21 44.41
CA THR A 539 2.69 -6.17 44.18
C THR A 539 2.94 -5.89 42.71
N ALA A 540 3.19 -4.62 42.37
CA ALA A 540 3.44 -4.18 41.00
C ALA A 540 4.83 -4.63 40.51
N PRO A 541 4.92 -5.49 39.47
CA PRO A 541 6.20 -5.89 38.91
C PRO A 541 6.89 -4.70 38.23
N THR A 542 8.20 -4.62 38.32
CA THR A 542 8.98 -3.55 37.68
C THR A 542 10.34 -4.08 37.24
N ARG A 543 10.82 -3.62 36.08
CA ARG A 543 12.17 -3.88 35.58
C ARG A 543 13.22 -2.96 36.22
N SER A 544 12.79 -1.87 36.86
CA SER A 544 13.70 -0.94 37.55
C SER A 544 14.21 -1.57 38.85
N ARG A 545 15.55 -1.61 39.04
CA ARG A 545 16.14 -2.06 40.30
C ARG A 545 15.99 -1.04 41.43
N ASP A 546 15.81 0.24 41.06
CA ASP A 546 15.86 1.38 41.98
C ASP A 546 14.48 1.91 42.37
N ARG A 547 13.43 1.52 41.64
CA ARG A 547 12.04 1.90 41.94
C ARG A 547 11.25 0.66 42.33
N ARG A 548 10.50 0.73 43.43
CA ARG A 548 9.49 -0.27 43.81
C ARG A 548 8.14 0.41 43.84
N PRO A 549 7.36 0.34 42.76
CA PRO A 549 6.08 1.03 42.71
C PRO A 549 5.10 0.41 43.72
N GLU A 550 4.37 1.27 44.44
CA GLU A 550 3.33 0.83 45.35
C GLU A 550 2.04 0.60 44.57
N GLY A 551 1.49 -0.62 44.70
CA GLY A 551 0.30 -1.04 43.96
C GLY A 551 -0.89 -1.31 44.88
N ARG A 552 -2.08 -0.93 44.39
CA ARG A 552 -3.36 -1.18 45.04
C ARG A 552 -4.31 -1.85 44.04
N GLN A 553 -5.08 -2.83 44.50
CA GLN A 553 -6.17 -3.44 43.76
C GLN A 553 -7.51 -3.11 44.42
N TRP A 554 -8.37 -2.42 43.68
CA TRP A 554 -9.68 -2.00 44.14
C TRP A 554 -10.75 -2.68 43.29
N THR A 555 -11.69 -3.36 43.93
CA THR A 555 -12.79 -4.06 43.26
C THR A 555 -14.12 -3.46 43.69
N PHE A 556 -14.84 -2.87 42.75
CA PHE A 556 -16.20 -2.38 42.94
C PHE A 556 -17.19 -3.43 42.48
N GLU A 557 -18.20 -3.72 43.30
CA GLU A 557 -19.43 -4.32 42.82
C GLU A 557 -20.18 -3.29 41.98
N VAL A 558 -20.72 -3.68 40.82
CA VAL A 558 -21.42 -2.74 39.93
C VAL A 558 -22.72 -3.32 39.42
N SER A 559 -23.66 -2.44 39.11
CA SER A 559 -24.88 -2.76 38.36
C SER A 559 -25.10 -1.77 37.21
N PRO A 560 -25.70 -2.18 36.08
CA PRO A 560 -26.02 -1.27 34.99
C PRO A 560 -27.00 -0.18 35.47
N GLN A 561 -26.83 1.07 35.01
CA GLN A 561 -27.84 2.11 35.24
C GLN A 561 -29.10 1.89 34.37
N GLU A 562 -28.93 1.28 33.19
CA GLU A 562 -30.00 0.91 32.27
C GLU A 562 -29.80 -0.53 31.79
N SER A 563 -30.87 -1.33 31.77
CA SER A 563 -30.84 -2.71 31.27
C SER A 563 -30.78 -2.72 29.75
N ARG A 564 -29.62 -3.04 29.17
CA ARG A 564 -29.51 -3.36 27.74
C ARG A 564 -29.70 -4.85 27.52
N SER A 565 -30.61 -5.25 26.65
CA SER A 565 -30.78 -6.66 26.28
C SER A 565 -29.54 -7.16 25.51
N GLY A 566 -29.06 -8.35 25.85
CA GLY A 566 -27.99 -9.04 25.11
C GLY A 566 -26.55 -8.85 25.60
N ALA A 567 -26.27 -7.97 26.56
CA ALA A 567 -24.91 -7.80 27.11
C ALA A 567 -24.62 -8.78 28.26
N THR A 568 -23.40 -9.34 28.30
CA THR A 568 -22.94 -10.15 29.43
C THR A 568 -22.96 -9.28 30.71
N PRO A 569 -23.58 -9.73 31.81
CA PRO A 569 -23.74 -8.89 32.98
C PRO A 569 -22.37 -8.64 33.65
N ILE A 570 -21.92 -7.38 33.60
CA ILE A 570 -20.76 -6.92 34.37
C ILE A 570 -21.15 -6.93 35.85
N LYS A 571 -20.42 -7.69 36.66
CA LYS A 571 -20.68 -7.80 38.11
C LYS A 571 -19.69 -6.98 38.92
N HIS A 572 -18.46 -6.87 38.44
CA HIS A 572 -17.42 -6.11 39.11
C HIS A 572 -16.62 -5.26 38.13
N VAL A 573 -16.07 -4.16 38.64
CA VAL A 573 -14.98 -3.43 38.00
C VAL A 573 -13.77 -3.45 38.91
N VAL A 574 -12.65 -3.93 38.38
CA VAL A 574 -11.37 -4.02 39.08
C VAL A 574 -10.43 -2.94 38.55
N PHE A 575 -9.80 -2.20 39.46
CA PHE A 575 -8.76 -1.22 39.18
C PHE A 575 -7.45 -1.69 39.84
N TRP A 576 -6.39 -1.80 39.05
CA TRP A 576 -5.02 -1.86 39.57
C TRP A 576 -4.43 -0.47 39.44
N ILE A 577 -4.18 0.17 40.58
CA ILE A 577 -3.68 1.54 40.70
C ILE A 577 -2.24 1.44 41.19
N VAL A 578 -1.31 2.00 40.44
CA VAL A 578 0.12 1.92 40.75
C VAL A 578 0.71 3.33 40.81
N ASP A 579 1.31 3.65 41.95
CA ASP A 579 1.95 4.94 42.22
C ASP A 579 3.34 4.98 41.57
N GLN A 580 3.59 6.00 40.74
CA GLN A 580 4.84 6.24 40.01
C GLN A 580 5.43 7.62 40.40
N GLY A 581 5.49 7.92 41.70
CA GLY A 581 5.87 9.23 42.21
C GLY A 581 4.72 10.24 42.11
N ALA A 582 4.89 11.31 41.34
CA ALA A 582 3.89 12.38 41.21
C ALA A 582 2.70 12.03 40.28
N SER A 583 2.71 10.85 39.67
CA SER A 583 1.67 10.36 38.77
C SER A 583 1.34 8.90 39.06
N ARG A 584 0.22 8.42 38.52
CA ARG A 584 -0.29 7.05 38.71
C ARG A 584 -0.63 6.40 37.39
N ALA A 585 -0.46 5.09 37.33
CA ALA A 585 -0.99 4.25 36.25
C ALA A 585 -2.19 3.45 36.75
N ILE A 586 -3.23 3.33 35.93
CA ILE A 586 -4.46 2.60 36.26
C ILE A 586 -4.81 1.63 35.15
N LEU A 587 -4.79 0.33 35.46
CA LEU A 587 -5.42 -0.70 34.63
C LEU A 587 -6.84 -0.96 35.14
N ARG A 588 -7.82 -0.89 34.25
CA ARG A 588 -9.24 -1.11 34.54
C ARG A 588 -9.78 -2.32 33.77
N ALA A 589 -10.38 -3.25 34.51
CA ALA A 589 -11.10 -4.40 33.97
C ALA A 589 -12.57 -4.40 34.40
N SER A 590 -13.48 -4.52 33.44
CA SER A 590 -14.88 -4.88 33.71
C SER A 590 -15.00 -6.40 33.61
N VAL A 591 -15.47 -7.07 34.67
CA VAL A 591 -15.50 -8.54 34.78
C VAL A 591 -16.89 -9.03 35.20
N GLY A 592 -17.39 -10.05 34.51
CA GLY A 592 -18.63 -10.77 34.81
C GLY A 592 -18.40 -12.13 35.49
N SER A 593 -17.18 -12.67 35.42
CA SER A 593 -16.83 -14.00 35.93
C SER A 593 -15.48 -14.03 36.68
N PRO A 594 -15.27 -15.00 37.59
CA PRO A 594 -13.96 -15.18 38.24
C PRO A 594 -12.83 -15.45 37.25
N ARG A 595 -13.11 -16.15 36.14
CA ARG A 595 -12.12 -16.46 35.09
C ARG A 595 -11.62 -15.19 34.39
N GLU A 596 -12.53 -14.27 34.06
CA GLU A 596 -12.17 -12.96 33.50
C GLU A 596 -11.30 -12.15 34.47
N GLN A 597 -11.63 -12.19 35.76
CA GLN A 597 -10.85 -11.50 36.79
C GLN A 597 -9.42 -12.05 36.89
N THR A 598 -9.27 -13.38 36.92
CA THR A 598 -7.94 -14.03 36.94
C THR A 598 -7.12 -13.67 35.71
N ARG A 599 -7.72 -13.64 34.52
CA ARG A 599 -6.99 -13.26 33.30
C ARG A 599 -6.60 -11.79 33.28
N ALA A 600 -7.46 -10.91 33.76
CA ALA A 600 -7.13 -9.49 33.91
C ALA A 600 -5.98 -9.28 34.92
N GLU A 601 -5.97 -10.06 36.01
CA GLU A 601 -4.88 -10.06 36.98
C GLU A 601 -3.56 -10.56 36.38
N GLN A 602 -3.59 -11.61 35.55
CA GLN A 602 -2.41 -12.07 34.81
C GLN A 602 -1.84 -11.00 33.89
N LEU A 603 -2.69 -10.21 33.21
CA LEU A 603 -2.22 -9.06 32.44
C LEU A 603 -1.58 -8.01 33.37
N ALA A 604 -2.24 -7.66 34.48
CA ALA A 604 -1.70 -6.70 35.45
C ALA A 604 -0.32 -7.10 35.98
N GLN A 605 -0.08 -8.40 36.16
CA GLN A 605 1.22 -8.98 36.57
C GLN A 605 2.24 -9.07 35.42
N ALA A 606 1.81 -9.05 34.16
CA ALA A 606 2.71 -9.03 33.01
C ALA A 606 3.21 -7.61 32.67
N LEU A 607 2.47 -6.58 33.09
CA LEU A 607 2.91 -5.19 32.96
C LEU A 607 4.13 -4.93 33.86
N SER A 608 5.15 -4.29 33.31
CA SER A 608 6.21 -3.69 34.12
C SER A 608 5.83 -2.24 34.40
N TRP A 609 5.47 -1.98 35.65
CA TRP A 609 5.02 -0.69 36.15
C TRP A 609 6.17 0.25 36.52
#